data_AF-A0A6A4ZFZ3-F1
#
_entry.id   AF-A0A6A4ZFZ3-F1
#
_cell.length_a   1.000
_cell.length_b   1.000
_cell.length_c   1.000
_cell.angle_alpha   90.00
_cell.angle_beta   90.00
_cell.angle_gamma   90.00
#
_symmetry.space_group_name_H-M   'P 1'
#
loop_
_entity.id
_entity.type
_entity.pdbx_description
1 polymer ?
#
loop_
_entity_poly.entity_id
_entity_poly.type
_entity_poly.pdbx_seq_one_letter_code
_entity_poly.pdbx_strand_id
1 'polypeptide(L)'
;MQLQVVLSEHFTRHERGGSSTRSIVFTQYRESVMEIVALLSSMAPLIKVQQFIGQGTAKGKDGKGQTQKQQQQVVAKFREGEFNVLVATCIAEEGLDIGEVDLIVSFDCLTSPVR
;
A
#
# COMPACT_ATOMS: atom_id res chain seq x y z
N MET A 1 -9.43 5.57 -12.01
CA MET A 1 -9.16 6.97 -12.41
C MET A 1 -8.92 7.86 -11.18
N GLN A 2 -9.85 7.93 -10.21
CA GLN A 2 -9.71 8.86 -9.07
C GLN A 2 -8.52 8.58 -8.13
N LEU A 3 -8.18 7.32 -7.85
CA LEU A 3 -7.05 6.97 -6.97
C LEU A 3 -5.70 7.52 -7.48
N GLN A 4 -5.42 7.36 -8.78
CA GLN A 4 -4.18 7.87 -9.39
C GLN A 4 -4.10 9.39 -9.27
N VAL A 5 -5.21 10.10 -9.52
CA VAL A 5 -5.27 11.55 -9.41
C VAL A 5 -4.94 11.99 -7.99
N VAL A 6 -5.60 11.42 -6.98
CA VAL A 6 -5.38 11.75 -5.56
C VAL A 6 -3.92 11.53 -5.16
N LEU A 7 -3.35 10.35 -5.48
CA LEU A 7 -1.96 10.07 -5.14
C LEU A 7 -1.00 11.00 -5.93
N SER A 8 -1.19 11.16 -7.23
CA SER A 8 -0.33 12.02 -8.04
C SER A 8 -0.30 13.45 -7.51
N GLU A 9 -1.46 14.01 -7.17
CA GLU A 9 -1.56 15.37 -6.63
C GLU A 9 -0.88 15.48 -5.27
N HIS A 10 -1.11 14.52 -4.37
CA HIS A 10 -0.46 14.47 -3.05
C HIS A 10 1.07 14.44 -3.16
N PHE A 11 1.60 13.52 -3.97
CA PHE A 11 3.05 13.36 -4.15
C PHE A 11 3.68 14.54 -4.87
N THR A 12 3.04 15.10 -5.90
CA THR A 12 3.53 16.31 -6.60
C THR A 12 3.56 17.52 -5.68
N ARG A 13 2.58 17.68 -4.77
CA ARG A 13 2.58 18.78 -3.79
C ARG A 13 3.77 18.66 -2.83
N HIS A 14 4.04 17.47 -2.30
CA HIS A 14 5.17 17.23 -1.40
C HIS A 14 6.53 17.38 -2.10
N GLU A 15 6.66 16.90 -3.34
CA GLU A 15 7.87 17.06 -4.15
C GLU A 15 8.20 18.54 -4.40
N ARG A 16 7.19 19.35 -4.76
CA ARG A 16 7.35 20.82 -4.92
C ARG A 16 7.68 21.52 -3.62
N GLY A 17 7.18 21.01 -2.49
CA GLY A 17 7.48 21.50 -1.15
C GLY A 17 8.84 21.06 -0.61
N GLY A 18 9.59 20.22 -1.34
CA GLY A 18 10.88 19.69 -0.90
C GLY A 18 10.79 18.71 0.27
N SER A 19 9.64 18.04 0.43
CA SER A 19 9.38 17.09 1.52
C SER A 19 9.10 15.69 0.97
N SER A 20 9.51 14.66 1.69
CA SER A 20 9.08 13.29 1.38
C SER A 20 7.70 13.03 1.95
N THR A 21 6.98 12.09 1.35
CA THR A 21 5.69 11.64 1.86
C THR A 21 5.49 10.16 1.63
N ARG A 22 4.66 9.54 2.46
CA ARG A 22 4.30 8.12 2.38
C ARG A 22 2.80 7.95 2.46
N SER A 23 2.29 6.95 1.74
CA SER A 23 0.86 6.67 1.72
C SER A 23 0.54 5.18 1.80
N ILE A 24 -0.64 4.86 2.35
CA ILE A 24 -1.18 3.49 2.36
C ILE A 24 -2.53 3.49 1.65
N VAL A 25 -2.73 2.55 0.75
CA VAL A 25 -4.01 2.27 0.10
C VAL A 25 -4.55 0.95 0.64
N PHE A 26 -5.69 1.01 1.31
CA PHE A 26 -6.40 -0.17 1.80
C PHE A 26 -7.48 -0.62 0.82
N THR A 27 -7.55 -1.92 0.58
CA THR A 27 -8.62 -2.57 -0.18
C THR A 27 -9.04 -3.88 0.48
N GLN A 28 -10.22 -4.39 0.14
CA GLN A 28 -10.73 -5.63 0.72
C GLN A 28 -10.13 -6.87 0.04
N TYR A 29 -9.84 -6.80 -1.26
CA TYR A 29 -9.53 -7.96 -2.09
C TYR A 29 -8.07 -7.98 -2.54
N ARG A 30 -7.49 -9.18 -2.67
CA ARG A 30 -6.09 -9.35 -3.12
C ARG A 30 -5.93 -9.03 -4.59
N GLU A 31 -6.94 -9.36 -5.38
CA GLU A 31 -7.05 -9.07 -6.79
C GLU A 31 -6.96 -7.54 -7.01
N SER A 32 -7.71 -6.77 -6.20
CA SER A 32 -7.63 -5.31 -6.21
C SER A 32 -6.23 -4.79 -5.83
N VAL A 33 -5.51 -5.44 -4.91
CA VAL A 33 -4.10 -5.08 -4.62
C VAL A 33 -3.25 -5.21 -5.88
N MET A 34 -3.35 -6.34 -6.58
CA MET A 34 -2.56 -6.58 -7.79
C MET A 34 -2.88 -5.56 -8.88
N GLU A 35 -4.16 -5.28 -9.11
CA GLU A 35 -4.61 -4.28 -10.11
C GLU A 35 -4.13 -2.87 -9.76
N ILE A 36 -4.28 -2.45 -8.50
CA ILE A 36 -3.82 -1.14 -8.04
C ILE A 36 -2.29 -1.05 -8.16
N VAL A 37 -1.54 -2.08 -7.78
CA VAL A 37 -0.07 -2.07 -7.91
C VAL A 37 0.34 -1.95 -9.37
N ALA A 38 -0.28 -2.71 -10.28
CA ALA A 38 0.00 -2.60 -11.71
C ALA A 38 -0.30 -1.20 -12.24
N LEU A 39 -1.42 -0.60 -11.81
CA LEU A 39 -1.84 0.75 -12.18
C LEU A 39 -0.89 1.83 -11.65
N LEU A 40 -0.39 1.70 -10.43
CA LEU A 40 0.49 2.68 -9.80
C LEU A 40 1.96 2.53 -10.23
N SER A 41 2.37 1.35 -10.67
CA SER A 41 3.76 1.07 -11.09
C SER A 41 4.21 1.93 -12.28
N SER A 42 3.29 2.35 -13.16
CA SER A 42 3.62 3.25 -14.28
C SER A 42 3.90 4.70 -13.87
N MET A 43 3.75 5.05 -12.58
CA MET A 43 3.96 6.40 -12.06
C MET A 43 5.33 6.57 -11.38
N ALA A 44 6.21 5.56 -11.48
CA ALA A 44 7.60 5.72 -11.08
C ALA A 44 8.30 6.80 -11.94
N PRO A 45 9.24 7.59 -11.38
CA PRO A 45 9.82 7.45 -10.05
C PRO A 45 9.05 8.17 -8.92
N LEU A 46 8.03 8.97 -9.25
CA LEU A 46 7.28 9.76 -8.27
C LEU A 46 6.56 8.86 -7.25
N ILE A 47 5.92 7.80 -7.74
CA ILE A 47 5.24 6.80 -6.91
C ILE A 47 5.94 5.45 -7.10
N LYS A 48 6.45 4.90 -5.99
CA LYS A 48 7.07 3.58 -5.90
C LYS A 48 6.19 2.73 -5.00
N VAL A 49 5.38 1.90 -5.65
CA VAL A 49 4.32 1.11 -5.02
C VAL A 49 4.80 -0.30 -4.67
N GLN A 50 4.35 -0.84 -3.55
CA GLN A 50 4.60 -2.22 -3.16
C GLN A 50 3.32 -2.86 -2.57
N GLN A 51 3.03 -4.10 -2.96
CA GLN A 51 1.92 -4.87 -2.37
C GLN A 51 2.26 -5.34 -0.95
N PHE A 52 1.25 -5.32 -0.09
CA PHE A 52 1.30 -5.78 1.29
C PHE A 52 0.08 -6.65 1.62
N ILE A 53 0.22 -7.97 1.48
CA ILE A 53 -0.89 -8.92 1.59
C ILE A 53 -0.68 -9.88 2.77
N GLY A 54 -1.74 -10.11 3.54
CA GLY A 54 -1.75 -11.02 4.70
C GLY A 54 -1.36 -12.46 4.34
N GLN A 55 -1.00 -13.26 5.35
CA GLN A 55 -0.47 -14.64 5.19
C GLN A 55 -1.45 -15.66 4.60
N GLY A 56 -2.72 -15.29 4.40
CA GLY A 56 -3.79 -16.21 4.00
C GLY A 56 -3.42 -17.13 2.82
N THR A 57 -3.78 -18.39 2.94
CA THR A 57 -3.60 -19.42 1.92
C THR A 57 -4.81 -19.41 0.99
N ALA A 58 -4.75 -18.67 -0.11
CA ALA A 58 -5.75 -18.87 -1.16
C ALA A 58 -5.44 -20.22 -1.83
N LYS A 59 -6.45 -21.10 -1.94
CA LYS A 59 -6.32 -22.39 -2.64
C LYS A 59 -6.19 -22.11 -4.14
N GLY A 60 -4.97 -22.13 -4.68
CA GLY A 60 -4.70 -21.95 -6.11
C GLY A 60 -3.23 -21.63 -6.41
N LYS A 61 -2.84 -21.67 -7.69
CA LYS A 61 -1.46 -21.37 -8.15
C LYS A 61 -1.04 -19.92 -7.90
N ASP A 62 -1.99 -19.01 -7.72
CA ASP A 62 -1.79 -17.56 -7.53
C ASP A 62 -1.89 -17.12 -6.05
N GLY A 63 -1.95 -18.08 -5.11
CA GLY A 63 -2.59 -17.87 -3.80
C GLY A 63 -1.70 -17.81 -2.55
N LYS A 64 -0.37 -17.71 -2.66
CA LYS A 64 0.48 -17.59 -1.46
C LYS A 64 0.54 -16.13 -1.01
N GLY A 65 -0.09 -15.82 0.12
CA GLY A 65 0.12 -14.57 0.84
C GLY A 65 1.59 -14.37 1.24
N GLN A 66 1.95 -13.18 1.71
CA GLN A 66 3.31 -12.93 2.19
C GLN A 66 3.48 -13.56 3.57
N THR A 67 4.62 -14.23 3.78
CA THR A 67 5.04 -14.68 5.11
C THR A 67 5.33 -13.48 6.02
N GLN A 68 5.27 -13.66 7.34
CA GLN A 68 5.61 -12.60 8.30
C GLN A 68 6.99 -11.98 8.02
N LYS A 69 7.98 -12.81 7.67
CA LYS A 69 9.33 -12.33 7.31
C LYS A 69 9.32 -11.43 6.07
N GLN A 70 8.55 -11.78 5.05
CA GLN A 70 8.41 -10.95 3.85
C GLN A 70 7.69 -9.64 4.17
N GLN A 71 6.66 -9.67 5.00
CA GLN A 71 5.95 -8.48 5.45
C GLN A 71 6.88 -7.53 6.21
N GLN A 72 7.68 -8.03 7.16
CA GLN A 72 8.68 -7.24 7.88
C GLN A 72 9.71 -6.61 6.93
N GLN A 73 10.16 -7.35 5.92
CA GLN A 73 11.07 -6.80 4.90
C GLN A 73 10.43 -5.68 4.10
N VAL A 74 9.17 -5.84 3.68
CA VAL A 74 8.44 -4.79 2.95
C VAL A 74 8.28 -3.54 3.82
N VAL A 75 7.96 -3.70 5.10
CA VAL A 75 7.86 -2.58 6.05
C VAL A 75 9.21 -1.87 6.23
N ALA A 76 10.29 -2.62 6.41
CA ALA A 76 11.63 -2.03 6.54
C ALA A 76 11.98 -1.18 5.30
N LYS A 77 11.78 -1.73 4.10
CA LYS A 77 12.02 -1.05 2.82
C LYS A 77 11.14 0.19 2.64
N PHE A 78 9.90 0.13 3.10
CA PHE A 78 8.98 1.28 3.10
C PHE A 78 9.47 2.40 4.03
N ARG A 79 9.94 2.04 5.23
CA ARG A 79 10.51 2.99 6.20
C ARG A 79 11.81 3.63 5.70
N GLU A 80 12.63 2.86 4.97
CA GLU A 80 13.84 3.33 4.30
C GLU A 80 13.55 4.21 3.07
N GLY A 81 12.30 4.27 2.61
CA GLY A 81 11.90 5.05 1.43
C GLY A 81 12.23 4.40 0.09
N GLU A 82 12.56 3.10 0.07
CA GLU A 82 12.66 2.32 -1.17
C GLU A 82 11.30 2.33 -1.90
N PHE A 83 10.21 2.22 -1.14
CA PHE A 83 8.84 2.43 -1.58
C PHE A 83 8.19 3.55 -0.78
N ASN A 84 7.26 4.27 -1.40
CA ASN A 84 6.53 5.36 -0.76
C ASN A 84 5.01 5.16 -0.78
N VAL A 85 4.51 4.12 -1.45
CA VAL A 85 3.11 3.70 -1.38
C VAL A 85 3.00 2.21 -1.06
N LEU A 86 2.25 1.86 -0.02
CA LEU A 86 1.86 0.46 0.26
C LEU A 86 0.40 0.25 -0.15
N VAL A 87 0.14 -0.86 -0.83
CA VAL A 87 -1.23 -1.29 -1.13
C VAL A 87 -1.52 -2.54 -0.33
N ALA A 88 -2.42 -2.43 0.64
CA ALA A 88 -2.67 -3.46 1.64
C ALA A 88 -4.10 -3.97 1.61
N THR A 89 -4.28 -5.26 1.86
CA THR A 89 -5.61 -5.79 2.22
C THR A 89 -5.95 -5.38 3.65
N CYS A 90 -7.23 -5.08 3.94
CA CYS A 90 -7.73 -4.66 5.27
C CYS A 90 -7.50 -5.67 6.43
N ILE A 91 -6.79 -6.79 6.16
CA ILE A 91 -6.33 -7.81 7.10
C ILE A 91 -4.79 -7.84 7.06
N ALA A 92 -4.14 -6.70 7.23
CA ALA A 92 -2.77 -6.69 7.73
C ALA A 92 -2.88 -7.05 9.21
N GLU A 93 -2.28 -8.16 9.65
CA GLU A 93 -2.36 -8.65 11.03
C GLU A 93 -2.18 -7.50 12.04
N GLU A 94 -3.01 -7.49 13.09
CA GLU A 94 -2.83 -6.60 14.24
C GLU A 94 -1.36 -6.69 14.71
N GLY A 95 -0.66 -5.55 14.76
CA GLY A 95 0.70 -5.47 15.30
C GLY A 95 1.84 -5.18 14.31
N LEU A 96 1.57 -4.91 13.03
CA LEU A 96 2.60 -4.40 12.10
C LEU A 96 2.80 -2.89 12.25
N ASP A 97 3.94 -2.48 12.82
CA ASP A 97 4.38 -1.09 12.91
C ASP A 97 4.96 -0.59 11.58
N ILE A 98 4.08 -0.10 10.71
CA ILE A 98 4.44 0.45 9.39
C ILE A 98 5.19 1.80 9.49
N GLY A 99 5.11 2.47 10.64
CA GLY A 99 5.65 3.81 10.85
C GLY A 99 4.70 4.94 10.40
N GLU A 100 5.23 6.16 10.32
CA GLU A 100 4.45 7.36 10.00
C GLU A 100 4.13 7.48 8.50
N VAL A 101 2.85 7.72 8.21
CA VAL A 101 2.31 7.93 6.86
C VAL A 101 1.44 9.18 6.85
N ASP A 102 1.50 9.94 5.77
CA ASP A 102 0.80 11.23 5.65
C ASP A 102 -0.61 11.09 5.08
N LEU A 103 -0.85 10.02 4.32
CA LEU A 103 -2.12 9.78 3.64
C LEU A 103 -2.52 8.31 3.70
N ILE A 104 -3.75 8.06 4.12
CA ILE A 104 -4.39 6.74 4.07
C ILE A 104 -5.61 6.84 3.15
N VAL A 105 -5.67 5.96 2.16
CA VAL A 105 -6.77 5.87 1.20
C VAL A 105 -7.50 4.55 1.38
N SER A 106 -8.78 4.58 1.70
CA SER A 106 -9.65 3.40 1.60
C SER A 106 -10.21 3.34 0.18
N PHE A 107 -9.75 2.39 -0.64
CA PHE A 107 -10.20 2.26 -2.02
C PHE A 107 -11.59 1.64 -2.09
N ASP A 108 -11.76 0.48 -1.45
CA ASP A 108 -13.04 -0.24 -1.40
C ASP A 108 -13.36 -0.77 0.00
N CYS A 109 -12.57 -0.48 1.05
CA CYS A 109 -12.92 -0.96 2.38
C CYS A 109 -14.13 -0.18 2.91
N LEU A 110 -15.26 -0.87 3.03
CA LEU A 110 -16.40 -0.42 3.81
C LEU A 110 -15.93 -0.29 5.24
N THR A 111 -15.70 0.94 5.69
CA THR A 111 -15.33 1.21 7.07
C THR A 111 -16.52 0.82 7.96
N SER A 112 -16.46 -0.30 8.67
CA SER A 112 -17.09 -0.30 9.99
C SER A 112 -16.20 0.54 10.89
N PRO A 113 -16.74 1.44 11.72
CA PRO A 113 -15.93 2.17 12.68
C PRO A 113 -15.24 1.14 13.58
N VAL A 114 -13.93 1.29 13.76
CA VAL A 114 -13.21 0.55 14.78
C VAL A 114 -13.86 0.88 16.13
N ARG A 115 -14.20 -0.18 16.88
CA ARG A 115 -14.74 -0.15 18.24
C ARG A 115 -13.64 0.14 19.26
#